data_AF-A0A2D9J5A5-F1
#
_entry.id   AF-A0A2D9J5A5-F1
#
_cell.length_a   1.000
_cell.length_b   1.000
_cell.length_c   1.000
_cell.angle_alpha   90.00
_cell.angle_beta   90.00
_cell.angle_gamma   90.00
#
_symmetry.space_group_name_H-M   'P 1'
#
loop_
_entity.id
_entity.type
_entity.pdbx_description
1 polymer ?
#
loop_
_entity_poly.entity_id
_entity_poly.type
_entity_poly.pdbx_seq_one_letter_code
_entity_poly.pdbx_strand_id
1 'polypeptide(L)'
;MLGFHANSIDGVPYGVSHSEDLDKTIQIPNNAESTHLRTLISGWGHSTPTDSNGRPCAEWCYRTHAVKINGVNSFQHYMGPIGCASNPVSNQSPGNWTPDRAGWCPGMAVPVRSNDLGTSFNGTSFTFEYEFEDWTSDGGTTSGQNGAYYATSTYVVVKSNTEISSPVVN
;
A
#
# COMPACT_ATOMS: atom_id res chain seq x y z
N MET A 1 -12.30 2.28 -0.07
CA MET A 1 -12.38 0.82 -0.23
C MET A 1 -11.57 0.15 0.87
N LEU A 2 -10.26 0.37 0.93
CA LEU A 2 -9.45 0.07 2.12
C LEU A 2 -9.15 1.36 2.89
N GLY A 3 -9.06 1.26 4.23
CA GLY A 3 -9.02 2.41 5.13
C GLY A 3 -8.14 2.26 6.37
N PHE A 4 -7.01 1.56 6.29
CA PHE A 4 -6.10 1.29 7.41
C PHE A 4 -4.97 2.32 7.50
N HIS A 5 -5.31 3.60 7.74
CA HIS A 5 -4.34 4.70 7.64
C HIS A 5 -4.60 5.84 8.62
N ALA A 6 -5.26 5.58 9.74
CA ALA A 6 -5.49 6.59 10.78
C ALA A 6 -4.15 7.13 11.34
N ASN A 7 -3.16 6.25 11.50
CA ASN A 7 -1.75 6.59 11.70
C ASN A 7 -0.87 5.43 11.21
N SER A 8 0.45 5.51 11.42
CA SER A 8 1.43 4.53 10.93
C SER A 8 1.37 3.16 11.62
N ILE A 9 0.86 3.08 12.86
CA ILE A 9 0.74 1.85 13.65
C ILE A 9 -0.69 1.28 13.68
N ASP A 10 -1.69 2.07 13.24
CA ASP A 10 -3.05 1.60 12.96
C ASP A 10 -3.17 0.94 11.56
N GLY A 11 -2.03 0.71 10.91
CA GLY A 11 -1.96 -0.02 9.65
C GLY A 11 -2.21 -1.52 9.84
N VAL A 12 -2.26 -2.24 8.73
CA VAL A 12 -2.41 -3.70 8.78
C VAL A 12 -1.13 -4.34 9.34
N PRO A 13 -1.19 -5.22 10.35
CA PRO A 13 -0.03 -5.93 10.87
C PRO A 13 0.67 -6.74 9.78
N TYR A 14 2.00 -6.67 9.71
CA TYR A 14 2.80 -7.36 8.70
C TYR A 14 3.66 -8.45 9.33
N GLY A 15 3.61 -9.64 8.73
CA GLY A 15 4.33 -10.83 9.18
C GLY A 15 3.85 -11.48 10.47
N VAL A 16 2.63 -11.16 10.89
CA VAL A 16 1.90 -11.83 11.98
C VAL A 16 0.46 -12.06 11.54
N SER A 17 -0.23 -13.02 12.15
CA SER A 17 -1.67 -13.19 11.92
C SER A 17 -2.46 -11.97 12.38
N HIS A 18 -3.46 -11.58 11.59
CA HIS A 18 -4.40 -10.51 11.92
C HIS A 18 -5.80 -10.82 11.37
N SER A 19 -6.79 -10.03 11.76
CA SER A 19 -8.18 -10.13 11.30
C SER A 19 -8.60 -9.02 10.33
N GLU A 20 -7.67 -8.14 9.93
CA GLU A 20 -7.99 -7.07 8.99
C GLU A 20 -8.45 -7.61 7.63
N ASP A 21 -9.58 -7.08 7.17
CA ASP A 21 -10.22 -7.50 5.93
C ASP A 21 -9.72 -6.67 4.73
N LEU A 22 -8.80 -7.27 3.99
CA LEU A 22 -8.18 -6.73 2.78
C LEU A 22 -8.93 -7.12 1.50
N ASP A 23 -10.00 -7.92 1.62
CA ASP A 23 -10.81 -8.41 0.52
C ASP A 23 -12.08 -7.55 0.40
N LYS A 24 -12.49 -7.22 -0.82
CA LYS A 24 -13.75 -6.49 -1.03
C LYS A 24 -14.43 -6.94 -2.31
N THR A 25 -15.75 -6.84 -2.33
CA THR A 25 -16.53 -6.93 -3.56
C THR A 25 -16.90 -5.53 -4.03
N ILE A 26 -16.53 -5.19 -5.27
CA ILE A 26 -16.84 -3.89 -5.87
C ILE A 26 -17.86 -4.06 -6.99
N GLN A 27 -18.86 -3.18 -7.02
CA GLN A 27 -19.80 -3.00 -8.12
C GLN A 27 -19.52 -1.68 -8.83
N ILE A 28 -19.24 -1.72 -10.13
CA ILE A 28 -19.02 -0.52 -10.94
C ILE A 28 -20.32 -0.10 -11.63
N PRO A 29 -20.68 1.20 -11.63
CA PRO A 29 -21.82 1.70 -12.38
C PRO A 29 -21.71 1.38 -13.88
N ASN A 30 -22.85 1.11 -14.53
CA ASN A 30 -22.89 0.75 -15.95
C ASN A 30 -22.47 1.89 -16.89
N ASN A 31 -22.67 3.14 -16.49
CA ASN A 31 -22.28 4.32 -17.24
C ASN A 31 -20.84 4.78 -16.97
N ALA A 32 -20.03 3.98 -16.26
CA ALA A 32 -18.60 4.23 -16.16
C ALA A 32 -17.95 4.14 -17.56
N GLU A 33 -17.05 5.09 -17.83
CA GLU A 33 -16.25 5.17 -19.06
C GLU A 33 -14.75 4.94 -18.76
N SER A 34 -14.33 5.11 -17.50
CA SER A 34 -13.00 4.78 -17.01
C SER A 34 -13.07 4.40 -15.54
N THR A 35 -12.32 3.36 -15.16
CA THR A 35 -12.21 2.89 -13.78
C THR A 35 -10.74 2.68 -13.43
N HIS A 36 -10.29 3.23 -12.30
CA HIS A 36 -8.96 2.93 -11.76
C HIS A 36 -8.97 2.78 -10.25
N LEU A 37 -7.99 2.04 -9.75
CA LEU A 37 -7.67 1.98 -8.34
C LEU A 37 -6.63 3.04 -8.01
N ARG A 38 -6.79 3.70 -6.87
CA ARG A 38 -5.84 4.66 -6.31
C ARG A 38 -5.42 4.16 -4.93
N THR A 39 -4.16 3.77 -4.79
CA THR A 39 -3.60 3.26 -3.53
C THR A 39 -2.52 4.19 -2.98
N LEU A 40 -2.54 4.41 -1.67
CA LEU A 40 -1.43 4.97 -0.91
C LEU A 40 -1.05 3.95 0.17
N ILE A 41 0.24 3.64 0.28
CA ILE A 41 0.74 2.65 1.24
C ILE A 41 2.12 3.07 1.74
N SER A 42 2.37 2.94 3.03
CA SER A 42 3.67 3.17 3.66
C SER A 42 3.89 2.18 4.81
N GLY A 43 5.09 1.60 4.88
CA GLY A 43 5.47 0.67 5.93
C GLY A 43 6.07 1.38 7.14
N TRP A 44 5.76 0.86 8.32
CA TRP A 44 6.35 1.24 9.61
C TRP A 44 6.96 0.01 10.27
N GLY A 45 8.03 0.23 11.03
CA GLY A 45 8.60 -0.78 11.94
C GLY A 45 10.00 -1.21 11.56
N HIS A 46 10.65 -1.81 12.56
CA HIS A 46 12.02 -2.30 12.48
C HIS A 46 12.10 -3.77 12.95
N SER A 47 11.07 -4.54 12.65
CA SER A 47 10.91 -5.94 13.05
C SER A 47 11.87 -6.87 12.31
N THR A 48 12.28 -7.92 13.01
CA THR A 48 13.13 -9.01 12.51
C THR A 48 12.29 -10.23 12.08
N PRO A 49 12.84 -11.13 11.25
CA PRO A 49 14.19 -11.16 10.69
C PRO A 49 14.41 -10.05 9.65
N THR A 50 15.61 -9.46 9.66
CA THR A 50 16.01 -8.48 8.63
C THR A 50 16.25 -9.17 7.29
N ASP A 51 16.08 -8.44 6.20
CA ASP A 51 16.55 -8.86 4.88
C ASP A 51 18.07 -9.11 4.89
N SER A 52 18.59 -9.77 3.85
CA SER A 52 20.01 -10.10 3.70
C SER A 52 20.96 -8.89 3.73
N ASN A 53 20.45 -7.70 3.43
CA ASN A 53 21.16 -6.41 3.51
C ASN A 53 20.95 -5.69 4.86
N GLY A 54 20.41 -6.37 5.86
CA GLY A 54 20.19 -5.84 7.21
C GLY A 54 18.98 -4.93 7.36
N ARG A 55 18.07 -4.87 6.37
CA ARG A 55 16.87 -4.02 6.41
C ARG A 55 15.71 -4.70 7.14
N PRO A 56 15.24 -4.14 8.27
CA PRO A 56 14.09 -4.70 8.98
C PRO A 56 12.74 -4.23 8.40
N CYS A 57 11.65 -4.91 8.75
CA CYS A 57 10.32 -4.60 8.22
C CYS A 57 9.46 -3.75 9.17
N ALA A 58 8.54 -2.90 8.67
CA ALA A 58 8.23 -2.64 7.25
C ALA A 58 8.77 -1.29 6.74
N GLU A 59 9.50 -0.52 7.56
CA GLU A 59 10.05 0.77 7.13
C GLU A 59 11.16 0.62 6.10
N TRP A 60 12.00 -0.43 6.22
CA TRP A 60 13.25 -0.53 5.48
C TRP A 60 13.29 -1.64 4.45
N CYS A 61 12.65 -2.77 4.74
CA CYS A 61 12.66 -3.96 3.90
C CYS A 61 11.87 -3.71 2.60
N TYR A 62 12.51 -3.93 1.45
CA TYR A 62 11.84 -3.69 0.17
C TYR A 62 10.91 -4.85 -0.15
N ARG A 63 9.69 -4.54 -0.58
CA ARG A 63 8.65 -5.54 -0.90
C ARG A 63 7.90 -5.18 -2.17
N THR A 64 7.25 -6.16 -2.79
CA THR A 64 6.35 -6.01 -3.93
C THR A 64 5.01 -6.65 -3.59
N HIS A 65 4.05 -5.83 -3.19
CA HIS A 65 2.69 -6.30 -2.90
C HIS A 65 1.90 -6.50 -4.18
N ALA A 66 0.87 -7.36 -4.15
CA ALA A 66 0.00 -7.62 -5.28
C ALA A 66 -1.39 -7.02 -5.05
N VAL A 67 -1.99 -6.53 -6.14
CA VAL A 67 -3.42 -6.26 -6.22
C VAL A 67 -4.03 -7.35 -7.07
N LYS A 68 -4.92 -8.14 -6.46
CA LYS A 68 -5.64 -9.21 -7.13
C LYS A 68 -7.02 -8.73 -7.53
N ILE A 69 -7.43 -9.10 -8.74
CA ILE A 69 -8.78 -8.90 -9.26
C ILE A 69 -9.33 -10.28 -9.63
N ASN A 70 -10.47 -10.66 -9.05
CA ASN A 70 -11.04 -12.00 -9.20
C ASN A 70 -10.04 -13.13 -8.87
N GLY A 71 -9.23 -12.93 -7.83
CA GLY A 71 -8.19 -13.87 -7.39
C GLY A 71 -6.93 -13.92 -8.26
N VAL A 72 -6.82 -13.09 -9.30
CA VAL A 72 -5.66 -13.05 -10.21
C VAL A 72 -4.78 -11.83 -9.93
N ASN A 73 -3.47 -12.05 -9.74
CA ASN A 73 -2.47 -10.99 -9.61
C ASN A 73 -2.48 -10.09 -10.85
N SER A 74 -3.12 -8.93 -10.73
CA SER A 74 -3.38 -8.02 -11.86
C SER A 74 -2.43 -6.82 -11.85
N PHE A 75 -2.02 -6.36 -10.67
CA PHE A 75 -1.04 -5.28 -10.52
C PHE A 75 -0.06 -5.56 -9.39
N GLN A 76 1.08 -4.86 -9.44
CA GLN A 76 2.14 -4.96 -8.44
C GLN A 76 2.52 -3.58 -7.91
N HIS A 77 2.74 -3.49 -6.60
CA HIS A 77 3.17 -2.29 -5.90
C HIS A 77 4.55 -2.50 -5.28
N TYR A 78 5.58 -2.10 -6.03
CA TYR A 78 6.96 -2.15 -5.54
C TYR A 78 7.23 -1.01 -4.53
N MET A 79 7.59 -1.41 -3.32
CA MET A 79 8.02 -0.59 -2.18
C MET A 79 9.54 -0.51 -2.15
N GLY A 80 10.12 0.05 -3.21
CA GLY A 80 11.57 0.20 -3.37
C GLY A 80 12.14 1.54 -2.92
N PRO A 81 13.45 1.77 -3.15
CA PRO A 81 14.06 3.08 -2.95
C PRO A 81 13.44 4.12 -3.89
N ILE A 82 13.23 5.34 -3.38
CA ILE A 82 12.68 6.46 -4.19
C ILE A 82 13.61 7.68 -4.23
N GLY A 83 14.83 7.56 -3.69
CA GLY A 83 15.88 8.57 -3.77
C GLY A 83 15.83 9.62 -2.65
N CYS A 84 15.73 9.19 -1.39
CA CYS A 84 15.58 10.11 -0.26
C CYS A 84 16.73 11.12 -0.11
N ALA A 85 17.97 10.75 -0.48
CA ALA A 85 19.11 11.66 -0.49
C ALA A 85 18.95 12.85 -1.46
N SER A 86 18.08 12.73 -2.46
CA SER A 86 17.77 13.77 -3.44
C SER A 86 16.53 14.60 -3.06
N ASN A 87 16.01 14.48 -1.84
CA ASN A 87 14.83 15.24 -1.42
C ASN A 87 15.11 16.76 -1.48
N PRO A 88 14.28 17.57 -2.18
CA PRO A 88 14.45 19.03 -2.21
C PRO A 88 14.39 19.68 -0.82
N VAL A 89 13.70 19.06 0.13
CA VAL A 89 13.75 19.42 1.56
C VAL A 89 15.01 18.80 2.19
N SER A 90 16.17 19.38 1.89
CA SER A 90 17.48 18.83 2.27
C SER A 90 18.04 19.34 3.60
N ASN A 91 17.34 20.26 4.26
CA ASN A 91 17.74 20.89 5.53
C ASN A 91 17.32 20.07 6.77
N GLN A 92 17.24 18.75 6.67
CA GLN A 92 16.74 17.85 7.73
C GLN A 92 17.84 17.32 8.68
N SER A 93 19.09 17.75 8.50
CA SER A 93 20.20 17.43 9.41
C SER A 93 19.95 18.00 10.81
N PRO A 94 20.25 17.28 11.92
CA PRO A 94 21.00 16.02 12.00
C PRO A 94 20.16 14.73 11.88
N GLY A 95 18.91 14.80 11.43
CA GLY A 95 18.05 13.63 11.27
C GLY A 95 18.56 12.63 10.22
N ASN A 96 18.17 11.36 10.36
CA ASN A 96 18.54 10.29 9.42
C ASN A 96 17.65 10.28 8.16
N TRP A 97 17.69 11.36 7.37
CA TRP A 97 16.74 11.60 6.27
C TRP A 97 17.17 11.05 4.90
N THR A 98 18.47 10.81 4.68
CA THR A 98 19.01 10.42 3.37
C THR A 98 18.83 8.95 2.98
N PRO A 99 18.82 7.96 3.91
CA PRO A 99 18.66 6.57 3.51
C PRO A 99 17.24 6.27 3.01
N ASP A 100 17.15 5.50 1.93
CA ASP A 100 15.86 5.08 1.37
C ASP A 100 15.09 4.14 2.29
N ARG A 101 13.83 4.51 2.55
CA ARG A 101 12.82 3.61 3.11
C ARG A 101 12.12 2.86 1.98
N ALA A 102 11.34 1.85 2.33
CA ALA A 102 10.55 1.07 1.39
C ALA A 102 9.36 1.91 0.90
N GLY A 103 9.52 2.59 -0.24
CA GLY A 103 8.46 3.31 -0.93
C GLY A 103 8.09 4.69 -0.36
N TRP A 104 8.88 5.27 0.55
CA TRP A 104 8.65 6.62 1.08
C TRP A 104 9.95 7.30 1.55
N CYS A 105 9.90 8.61 1.82
CA CYS A 105 11.02 9.38 2.37
C CYS A 105 10.57 10.37 3.46
N PRO A 106 11.40 10.63 4.49
CA PRO A 106 11.16 11.73 5.42
C PRO A 106 11.06 13.07 4.69
N GLY A 107 10.03 13.86 5.02
CA GLY A 107 9.77 15.16 4.39
C GLY A 107 9.30 15.06 2.92
N MET A 108 8.66 13.95 2.53
CA MET A 108 8.12 13.75 1.18
C MET A 108 6.72 13.12 1.25
N ALA A 109 5.86 13.44 0.28
CA ALA A 109 4.57 12.77 0.15
C ALA A 109 4.75 11.29 -0.21
N VAL A 110 3.91 10.42 0.36
CA VAL A 110 3.84 9.01 -0.04
C VAL A 110 3.35 8.91 -1.49
N PRO A 111 4.00 8.11 -2.35
CA PRO A 111 3.60 7.98 -3.76
C PRO A 111 2.17 7.46 -3.92
N VAL A 112 1.44 8.05 -4.86
CA VAL A 112 0.13 7.56 -5.30
C VAL A 112 0.33 6.48 -6.36
N ARG A 113 -0.21 5.31 -6.11
CA ARG A 113 -0.20 4.18 -7.06
C ARG A 113 -1.55 4.13 -7.77
N SER A 114 -1.52 4.19 -9.10
CA SER A 114 -2.74 4.16 -9.93
C SER A 114 -2.73 2.91 -10.78
N ASN A 115 -3.77 2.09 -10.68
CA ASN A 115 -3.95 0.90 -11.51
C ASN A 115 -5.20 1.08 -12.38
N ASP A 116 -5.01 1.19 -13.69
CA ASP A 116 -6.12 1.28 -14.64
C ASP A 116 -6.77 -0.10 -14.83
N LEU A 117 -8.07 -0.21 -14.55
CA LEU A 117 -8.83 -1.45 -14.72
C LEU A 117 -9.41 -1.58 -16.14
N GLY A 118 -9.28 -0.54 -16.97
CA GLY A 118 -9.93 -0.46 -18.27
C GLY A 118 -11.46 -0.42 -18.16
N THR A 119 -12.13 -0.89 -19.20
CA THR A 119 -13.60 -0.84 -19.32
C THR A 119 -14.27 -2.19 -19.13
N SER A 120 -13.52 -3.28 -18.97
CA SER A 120 -14.07 -4.64 -18.85
C SER A 120 -14.93 -4.86 -17.60
N PHE A 121 -14.79 -3.98 -16.60
CA PHE A 121 -15.53 -4.05 -15.35
C PHE A 121 -16.73 -3.09 -15.27
N ASN A 122 -16.99 -2.30 -16.31
CA ASN A 122 -18.08 -1.33 -16.28
C ASN A 122 -19.44 -2.06 -16.22
N GLY A 123 -20.29 -1.69 -15.26
CA GLY A 123 -21.57 -2.35 -15.03
C GLY A 123 -21.49 -3.76 -14.44
N THR A 124 -20.31 -4.21 -14.01
CA THR A 124 -20.12 -5.54 -13.43
C THR A 124 -19.58 -5.50 -12.00
N SER A 125 -19.52 -6.68 -11.41
CA SER A 125 -18.94 -6.94 -10.10
C SER A 125 -17.57 -7.60 -10.24
N PHE A 126 -16.65 -7.29 -9.33
CA PHE A 126 -15.42 -8.08 -9.17
C PHE A 126 -14.98 -8.15 -7.71
N THR A 127 -14.19 -9.17 -7.39
CA THR A 127 -13.49 -9.22 -6.10
C THR A 127 -12.13 -8.56 -6.23
N PHE A 128 -11.76 -7.83 -5.20
CA PHE A 128 -10.44 -7.24 -5.02
C PHE A 128 -9.82 -7.82 -3.76
N GLU A 129 -8.51 -8.00 -3.79
CA GLU A 129 -7.69 -8.33 -2.63
C GLU A 129 -6.38 -7.54 -2.74
N TYR A 130 -5.93 -6.98 -1.61
CA TYR A 130 -4.59 -6.41 -1.48
C TYR A 130 -3.68 -7.40 -0.74
N GLU A 131 -2.84 -8.12 -1.48
CA GLU A 131 -1.96 -9.15 -0.92
C GLU A 131 -0.58 -8.56 -0.63
N PHE A 132 -0.11 -8.68 0.62
CA PHE A 132 1.27 -8.35 0.94
C PHE A 132 2.21 -9.50 0.55
N GLU A 133 3.38 -9.19 -0.03
CA GLU A 133 4.48 -10.15 -0.15
C GLU A 133 4.76 -10.87 1.17
N ASP A 134 4.83 -12.19 1.11
CA ASP A 134 5.04 -13.05 2.26
C ASP A 134 6.33 -12.72 3.02
N TRP A 135 6.19 -12.55 4.32
CA TRP A 135 7.28 -12.44 5.28
C TRP A 135 6.71 -12.78 6.65
N THR A 136 7.49 -13.39 7.53
CA THR A 136 7.06 -13.77 8.88
C THR A 136 7.99 -13.13 9.89
N SER A 137 7.43 -12.39 10.83
CA SER A 137 8.17 -11.82 11.96
C SER A 137 8.60 -12.91 12.93
N ASP A 138 9.82 -12.81 13.45
CA ASP A 138 10.30 -13.65 14.56
C ASP A 138 9.96 -13.05 15.94
N GLY A 139 9.23 -11.93 15.97
CA GLY A 139 8.85 -11.20 17.17
C GLY A 139 9.93 -10.25 17.71
N GLY A 140 11.11 -10.22 17.11
CA GLY A 140 12.19 -9.31 17.48
C GLY A 140 12.13 -7.95 16.77
N THR A 141 13.05 -7.06 17.14
CA THR A 141 13.17 -5.70 16.59
C THR A 141 14.60 -5.19 16.69
N THR A 142 14.99 -4.33 15.76
CA THR A 142 16.28 -3.62 15.78
C THR A 142 16.19 -2.22 16.42
N SER A 143 14.99 -1.71 16.71
CA SER A 143 14.77 -0.37 17.27
C SER A 143 14.28 -0.36 18.73
N GLY A 144 14.01 -1.53 19.31
CA GLY A 144 13.37 -1.66 20.62
C GLY A 144 11.84 -1.41 20.59
N GLN A 145 11.28 -1.11 19.42
CA GLN A 145 9.83 -1.03 19.20
C GLN A 145 9.39 -2.21 18.35
N ASN A 146 8.43 -2.99 18.86
CA ASN A 146 7.93 -4.19 18.21
C ASN A 146 6.87 -3.84 17.15
N GLY A 147 6.72 -4.74 16.19
CA GLY A 147 5.66 -4.66 15.19
C GLY A 147 6.14 -4.10 13.86
N ALA A 148 5.46 -4.55 12.81
CA ALA A 148 5.57 -4.05 11.46
C ALA A 148 4.15 -3.83 10.96
N TYR A 149 3.91 -2.69 10.31
CA TYR A 149 2.57 -2.32 9.87
C TYR A 149 2.62 -1.67 8.49
N TYR A 150 1.62 -1.93 7.66
CA TYR A 150 1.37 -1.17 6.45
C TYR A 150 0.15 -0.28 6.65
N ALA A 151 0.40 1.03 6.83
CA ALA A 151 -0.66 2.01 6.70
C ALA A 151 -1.05 2.11 5.23
N THR A 152 -2.30 1.79 4.90
CA THR A 152 -2.77 1.68 3.52
C THR A 152 -4.19 2.20 3.33
N SER A 153 -4.40 2.84 2.19
CA SER A 153 -5.72 3.24 1.70
C SER A 153 -5.81 2.90 0.22
N THR A 154 -6.94 2.33 -0.19
CA THR A 154 -7.25 2.09 -1.60
C THR A 154 -8.64 2.64 -1.88
N TYR A 155 -8.78 3.29 -3.02
CA TYR A 155 -10.02 3.86 -3.53
C TYR A 155 -10.26 3.32 -4.94
N VAL A 156 -11.52 3.04 -5.26
CA VAL A 156 -11.95 2.84 -6.64
C VAL A 156 -12.51 4.18 -7.15
N VAL A 157 -12.05 4.61 -8.31
CA VAL A 157 -12.44 5.88 -8.92
C VAL A 157 -13.03 5.59 -10.29
N VAL A 158 -14.25 6.05 -10.50
CA VAL A 158 -14.98 5.95 -11.78
C VAL A 158 -15.16 7.33 -12.39
N LYS A 159 -15.16 7.38 -13.73
CA LYS A 159 -15.43 8.60 -14.51
C LYS A 159 -16.48 8.32 -15.57
N SER A 160 -17.31 9.30 -15.87
CA SER A 160 -18.33 9.28 -16.93
C SER A 160 -18.53 10.71 -17.45
N ASN A 161 -18.97 10.85 -18.69
CA ASN A 161 -19.46 12.13 -19.24
C ASN A 161 -20.91 12.42 -18.84
N THR A 162 -21.56 11.48 -18.14
CA THR A 162 -22.88 11.65 -17.53
C THR A 162 -22.76 11.63 -16.00
N GLU A 163 -23.80 12.06 -15.28
CA GLU A 163 -23.83 11.92 -13.83
C GLU A 163 -23.64 10.45 -13.44
N ILE A 164 -22.69 10.17 -12.54
CA ILE A 164 -22.29 8.82 -12.14
C ILE A 164 -22.41 8.66 -10.62
N SER A 165 -22.99 7.54 -10.20
CA SER A 165 -23.04 7.16 -8.80
C SER A 165 -21.70 6.62 -8.33
N SER A 166 -21.45 6.67 -7.01
CA SER A 166 -20.29 6.01 -6.43
C SER A 166 -20.36 4.48 -6.64
N PRO A 167 -19.22 3.82 -6.87
CA PRO A 167 -19.15 2.35 -6.81
C PRO A 167 -19.63 1.84 -5.45
N VAL A 168 -20.32 0.70 -5.44
CA VAL A 168 -20.70 0.03 -4.19
C VAL A 168 -19.56 -0.89 -3.79
N VAL A 169 -19.09 -0.75 -2.55
CA VAL A 169 -18.02 -1.57 -1.97
C VAL A 169 -18.60 -2.29 -0.76
N ASN A 170 -18.56 -3.62 -0.80
CA ASN A 170 -18.96 -4.50 0.31
C ASN A 170 -17.76 -5.28 0.83
#